data_AF-A0A7C1AHR0-F1
#
_entry.id   AF-A0A7C1AHR0-F1
#
_cell.length_a   1.000
_cell.length_b   1.000
_cell.length_c   1.000
_cell.angle_alpha   90.00
_cell.angle_beta   90.00
_cell.angle_gamma   90.00
#
_symmetry.space_group_name_H-M   'P 1'
#
loop_
_entity.id
_entity.type
_entity.pdbx_description
1 polymer ?
#
loop_
_entity_poly.entity_id
_entity_poly.type
_entity_poly.pdbx_seq_one_letter_code
_entity_poly.pdbx_strand_id
1 'polypeptide(L)'
;VEVKEGPLVCRHRPSVDVLFRSAARYAGRNAVGVIMTGMGDDGARGMLEMKQEGAYTIAQDEKTSVVFGMPQEAIKRNAVDKVLPLEAIAKEVSKIC
;
A
#
# COMPACT_ATOMS: atom_id res chain seq x y z
N VAL A 1 -13.99 4.31 -9.92
CA VAL A 1 -12.65 4.92 -9.92
C VAL A 1 -12.74 6.20 -10.74
N GLU A 2 -12.34 7.34 -10.16
CA GLU A 2 -12.41 8.66 -10.80
C GLU A 2 -10.97 9.15 -11.05
N VAL A 3 -10.64 9.57 -12.29
CA VAL A 3 -9.30 10.06 -12.64
C VAL A 3 -9.33 11.58 -12.60
N LYS A 4 -8.46 12.20 -11.78
CA LYS A 4 -8.39 13.66 -11.60
C LYS A 4 -7.03 14.21 -11.98
N GLU A 5 -7.02 15.37 -12.65
CA GLU A 5 -5.80 16.16 -12.86
C GLU A 5 -5.52 17.05 -11.64
N GLY A 6 -5.12 16.42 -10.53
CA GLY A 6 -4.70 17.13 -9.32
C GLY A 6 -3.21 17.56 -9.36
N PRO A 7 -2.77 18.41 -8.42
CA PRO A 7 -1.34 18.69 -8.22
C PRO A 7 -0.57 17.42 -7.86
N LEU A 8 0.74 17.41 -8.10
CA LEU A 8 1.61 16.28 -7.74
C LEU A 8 1.55 16.01 -6.23
N VAL A 9 1.39 14.74 -5.85
CA VAL A 9 1.56 14.26 -4.47
C VAL A 9 2.81 13.40 -4.44
N CYS A 10 3.79 13.70 -3.58
CA CYS A 10 5.12 13.05 -3.57
C CYS A 10 5.85 13.05 -4.93
N ARG A 11 5.66 14.08 -5.77
CA ARG A 11 6.21 14.20 -7.14
C ARG A 11 5.73 13.12 -8.13
N HIS A 12 4.75 12.28 -7.76
CA HIS A 12 4.20 11.23 -8.61
C HIS A 12 2.77 11.56 -9.06
N ARG A 13 2.45 11.18 -10.30
CA ARG A 13 1.08 11.15 -10.86
C ARG A 13 0.99 9.95 -11.82
N PRO A 14 0.18 8.91 -11.51
CA PRO A 14 -0.64 8.76 -10.30
C PRO A 14 0.21 8.53 -9.03
N SER A 15 -0.28 8.98 -7.87
CA SER A 15 0.35 8.74 -6.55
C SER A 15 -0.38 7.64 -5.79
N VAL A 16 0.38 6.75 -5.17
CA VAL A 16 -0.13 5.63 -4.38
C VAL A 16 -0.78 6.13 -3.09
N ASP A 17 -0.23 7.18 -2.46
CA ASP A 17 -0.84 7.82 -1.29
C ASP A 17 -2.28 8.28 -1.56
N VAL A 18 -2.55 8.85 -2.75
CA VAL A 18 -3.89 9.32 -3.13
C VAL A 18 -4.86 8.15 -3.30
N LEU A 19 -4.40 7.07 -3.96
CA LEU A 19 -5.20 5.86 -4.12
C LEU A 19 -5.56 5.25 -2.77
N PHE A 20 -4.57 5.01 -1.91
CA PHE A 20 -4.78 4.38 -0.61
C PHE A 20 -5.64 5.23 0.32
N ARG A 21 -5.44 6.55 0.37
CA ARG A 21 -6.34 7.45 1.12
C ARG A 21 -7.79 7.36 0.63
N SER A 22 -8.00 7.32 -0.68
CA SER A 22 -9.35 7.18 -1.23
C SER A 22 -9.97 5.83 -0.86
N ALA A 23 -9.19 4.74 -0.91
CA ALA A 23 -9.64 3.41 -0.51
C ALA A 23 -9.96 3.34 0.99
N ALA A 24 -9.09 3.91 1.84
CA ALA A 24 -9.33 4.03 3.28
C ALA A 24 -10.67 4.74 3.56
N ARG A 25 -10.93 5.86 2.90
CA ARG A 25 -12.14 6.66 3.12
C ARG A 25 -13.42 5.99 2.63
N TYR A 26 -13.40 5.32 1.47
CA TYR A 26 -14.63 4.82 0.83
C TYR A 26 -14.89 3.33 1.06
N ALA A 27 -13.83 2.52 1.21
CA ALA A 27 -13.94 1.08 1.44
C ALA A 27 -13.63 0.70 2.90
N GLY A 28 -12.77 1.46 3.60
CA GLY A 28 -12.36 1.19 4.98
C GLY A 28 -11.89 -0.26 5.15
N ARG A 29 -12.42 -0.94 6.17
CA ARG A 29 -12.15 -2.36 6.46
C ARG A 29 -12.44 -3.36 5.32
N ASN A 30 -13.21 -2.96 4.31
CA ASN A 30 -13.52 -3.83 3.16
C ASN A 30 -12.43 -3.76 2.07
N ALA A 31 -11.33 -3.05 2.31
CA ALA A 31 -10.19 -3.01 1.41
C ALA A 31 -9.02 -3.88 1.90
N VAL A 32 -8.24 -4.37 0.94
CA VAL A 32 -6.91 -4.95 1.18
C VAL A 32 -5.89 -4.04 0.48
N GLY A 33 -4.96 -3.48 1.25
CA GLY A 33 -3.86 -2.65 0.73
C GLY A 33 -2.61 -3.49 0.52
N VAL A 34 -2.01 -3.42 -0.67
CA VAL A 34 -0.76 -4.14 -0.99
C VAL A 34 0.28 -3.15 -1.50
N ILE A 35 1.43 -3.06 -0.84
CA ILE A 35 2.57 -2.26 -1.27
C ILE A 35 3.71 -3.18 -1.71
N MET A 36 4.16 -2.99 -2.95
CA MET A 36 5.17 -3.83 -3.59
C MET A 36 6.47 -3.06 -3.81
N THR A 37 7.48 -3.75 -4.31
CA THR A 37 8.79 -3.21 -4.69
C THR A 37 8.68 -1.87 -5.40
N GLY A 38 9.52 -0.92 -5.01
CA GLY A 38 9.49 0.45 -5.50
C GLY A 38 10.42 1.37 -4.71
N MET A 39 10.82 2.47 -5.33
CA MET A 39 11.70 3.46 -4.71
C MET A 39 10.87 4.58 -4.05
N GLY A 40 11.37 5.12 -2.93
CA GLY A 40 10.75 6.25 -2.23
C GLY A 40 9.75 5.82 -1.16
N ASP A 41 8.91 6.76 -0.74
CA ASP A 41 7.96 6.61 0.36
C ASP A 41 6.49 6.80 -0.06
N ASP A 42 6.21 6.92 -1.36
CA ASP A 42 4.85 7.07 -1.88
C ASP A 42 4.02 5.83 -1.56
N GLY A 43 2.84 6.03 -0.95
CA GLY A 43 1.96 4.96 -0.47
C GLY A 43 2.17 4.59 1.00
N ALA A 44 3.29 4.95 1.63
CA ALA A 44 3.55 4.57 3.03
C ALA A 44 2.62 5.29 4.01
N ARG A 45 2.21 6.53 3.73
CA ARG A 45 1.24 7.27 4.55
C ARG A 45 -0.18 6.83 4.26
N GLY A 46 -0.55 6.71 2.99
CA GLY A 46 -1.87 6.23 2.60
C GLY A 46 -2.15 4.82 3.12
N MET A 47 -1.14 3.95 3.18
CA MET A 47 -1.28 2.61 3.75
C MET A 47 -1.51 2.65 5.26
N LEU A 48 -0.89 3.59 5.98
CA LEU A 48 -1.16 3.77 7.41
C LEU A 48 -2.61 4.22 7.64
N GLU A 49 -3.10 5.15 6.82
CA GLU A 49 -4.50 5.58 6.84
C GLU A 49 -5.44 4.39 6.56
N MET A 50 -5.13 3.54 5.57
CA MET A 50 -5.89 2.30 5.32
C MET A 50 -5.96 1.40 6.55
N LYS A 51 -4.81 1.14 7.18
CA LYS A 51 -4.74 0.30 8.38
C LYS A 51 -5.54 0.88 9.56
N GLN A 52 -5.48 2.21 9.75
CA GLN A 52 -6.23 2.90 10.80
C GLN A 52 -7.76 2.79 10.58
N GLU A 53 -8.21 2.77 9.34
CA GLU A 53 -9.62 2.53 8.96
C GLU A 53 -10.00 1.03 8.94
N GLY A 54 -9.10 0.15 9.39
CA GLY A 54 -9.32 -1.28 9.57
C GLY A 54 -9.11 -2.13 8.32
N ALA A 55 -8.53 -1.59 7.25
CA ALA A 55 -8.15 -2.37 6.07
C ALA A 55 -6.99 -3.31 6.40
N TYR A 56 -6.95 -4.49 5.77
CA TYR A 56 -5.82 -5.39 5.91
C TYR A 56 -4.68 -4.97 4.98
N THR A 57 -3.46 -4.88 5.51
CA THR A 57 -2.32 -4.30 4.79
C THR A 57 -1.16 -5.27 4.66
N ILE A 58 -0.64 -5.40 3.44
CA ILE A 58 0.42 -6.35 3.06
C ILE A 58 1.57 -5.58 2.42
N ALA A 59 2.81 -5.90 2.80
CA ALA A 59 4.00 -5.43 2.12
C ALA A 59 4.79 -6.59 1.52
N GLN A 60 5.38 -6.36 0.34
CA GLN A 60 6.34 -7.30 -0.25
C GLN A 60 7.62 -7.36 0.59
N ASP A 61 8.19 -8.55 0.75
CA ASP A 61 9.45 -8.75 1.46
C ASP A 61 10.67 -8.21 0.70
N GLU A 62 11.78 -8.04 1.41
CA GLU A 62 13.04 -7.56 0.82
C GLU A 62 13.62 -8.56 -0.18
N LYS A 63 13.49 -9.86 0.09
CA LYS A 63 14.11 -10.92 -0.71
C LYS A 63 13.58 -10.98 -2.14
N THR A 64 12.28 -10.74 -2.32
CA THR A 64 11.64 -10.75 -3.65
C THR A 64 11.51 -9.35 -4.27
N SER A 65 11.87 -8.30 -3.52
CA SER A 65 11.86 -6.93 -4.02
C SER A 65 13.09 -6.62 -4.85
N VAL A 66 12.90 -5.92 -5.97
CA VAL A 66 14.02 -5.35 -6.75
C VAL A 66 14.57 -4.12 -6.04
N VAL A 67 13.67 -3.28 -5.50
CA VAL A 67 13.99 -2.11 -4.68
C VAL A 67 13.08 -2.12 -3.45
N PHE A 68 13.67 -2.38 -2.29
CA PHE A 68 12.96 -2.42 -1.00
C PHE A 68 12.88 -1.02 -0.36
N GLY A 69 12.36 -0.04 -1.11
CA GLY A 69 12.15 1.33 -0.62
C GLY A 69 10.75 1.53 -0.05
N MET A 70 9.74 1.50 -0.93
CA MET A 70 8.34 1.70 -0.57
C MET A 70 7.85 0.70 0.50
N PRO A 71 8.09 -0.63 0.38
CA PRO A 71 7.71 -1.58 1.42
C PRO A 71 8.40 -1.29 2.76
N GLN A 72 9.68 -0.91 2.72
CA GLN A 72 10.45 -0.58 3.93
C GLN A 72 9.87 0.64 4.65
N GLU A 73 9.51 1.68 3.92
CA GLU A 73 8.91 2.89 4.50
C GLU A 73 7.53 2.63 5.10
N ALA A 74 6.71 1.78 4.47
CA ALA A 74 5.44 1.35 5.05
C ALA A 74 5.62 0.55 6.35
N ILE A 75 6.60 -0.37 6.38
CA ILE A 75 6.93 -1.16 7.58
C ILE A 75 7.41 -0.24 8.72
N LYS A 76 8.33 0.69 8.44
CA LYS A 76 8.85 1.66 9.43
C LYS A 76 7.74 2.50 10.06
N ARG A 77 6.67 2.78 9.32
CA ARG A 77 5.50 3.54 9.78
C ARG A 77 4.46 2.69 10.53
N ASN A 78 4.74 1.41 10.78
CA ASN A 78 3.79 0.44 11.33
C ASN A 78 2.50 0.30 10.49
N ALA A 79 2.59 0.62 9.20
CA ALA A 79 1.46 0.65 8.28
C ALA A 79 1.06 -0.74 7.75
N VAL A 80 1.78 -1.79 8.13
CA VAL A 80 1.69 -3.13 7.52
C VAL A 80 1.26 -4.16 8.58
N ASP A 81 0.36 -5.07 8.21
CA ASP A 81 -0.06 -6.20 9.05
C ASP A 81 0.77 -7.46 8.75
N LYS A 82 1.14 -7.66 7.49
CA LYS A 82 1.91 -8.83 7.06
C LYS A 82 2.95 -8.50 5.99
N VAL A 83 4.15 -9.04 6.16
CA VAL A 83 5.22 -8.98 5.16
C VAL A 83 5.31 -10.34 4.47
N LEU A 84 5.26 -10.39 3.14
CA LEU A 84 5.18 -11.62 2.37
C LEU A 84 6.10 -11.59 1.13
N PRO A 85 6.67 -12.73 0.71
CA PRO A 85 7.31 -12.83 -0.60
C PRO A 85 6.28 -12.67 -1.73
N LEU A 86 6.73 -12.16 -2.88
CA LEU A 86 5.89 -11.86 -4.06
C LEU A 86 4.94 -13.01 -4.42
N GLU A 87 5.43 -14.25 -4.39
CA GLU A 87 4.70 -15.46 -4.78
C GLU A 87 3.57 -15.80 -3.81
N ALA A 88 3.63 -15.31 -2.57
CA ALA A 88 2.62 -15.55 -1.54
C ALA A 88 1.53 -14.46 -1.49
N ILE A 89 1.79 -13.27 -2.04
CA ILE A 89 0.88 -12.12 -1.96
C ILE A 89 -0.49 -12.45 -2.58
N ALA A 90 -0.51 -12.98 -3.80
CA ALA A 90 -1.76 -13.30 -4.49
C ALA A 90 -2.63 -14.29 -3.70
N LYS A 91 -2.00 -15.33 -3.14
CA LYS A 91 -2.67 -16.34 -2.31
C LYS A 91 -3.24 -15.73 -1.03
N GLU A 92 -2.51 -14.80 -0.41
CA GLU A 92 -2.99 -14.12 0.80
C GLU A 92 -4.19 -13.22 0.48
N VAL A 93 -4.14 -12.43 -0.59
CA VAL A 93 -5.24 -11.54 -0.99
C VAL A 93 -6.52 -12.35 -1.25
N SER A 94 -6.43 -13.44 -2.03
CA SER A 94 -7.59 -14.31 -2.31
C SER A 94 -8.13 -15.06 -1.09
N LYS A 95 -7.40 -15.10 0.03
CA LYS A 95 -7.90 -15.69 1.28
C LYS A 95 -8.74 -14.69 2.09
N ILE A 96 -8.52 -13.40 1.88
CA ILE A 96 -9.13 -12.32 2.66
C ILE A 96 -10.37 -11.75 1.95
N CYS A 97 -10.32 -11.67 0.62
CA CYS A 97 -11.43 -11.28 -0.24
C CYS A 97 -12.30 -12.48 -0.64
#